data_AF-A0A838CHU3-F1
#
_entry.id   AF-A0A838CHU3-F1
#
_cell.length_a   1.000
_cell.length_b   1.000
_cell.length_c   1.000
_cell.angle_alpha   90.00
_cell.angle_beta   90.00
_cell.angle_gamma   90.00
#
_symmetry.space_group_name_H-M   'P 1'
#
loop_
_entity.id
_entity.type
_entity.pdbx_description
1 polymer ?
#
loop_
_entity_poly.entity_id
_entity_poly.type
_entity_poly.pdbx_seq_one_letter_code
_entity_poly.pdbx_strand_id
1 'polypeptide(L)'
;MIEEGEGICQKNTWREAARRGEELPWDSRLGYERRGTSLDVTTARHDRARGLCQCCPVLEACEQYLSDMERAGVGVDGVIAGRYSDTPTRGWNSGPKKLPPAPYEGQQTHCRACRTAMWPQAADPELVATQGGPRHLGEGLCEHCYPRFARHGRRRC
;
A
#
# COMPACT_ATOMS: atom_id res chain seq x y z
N MET A 1 14.54 -23.76 4.12
CA MET A 1 15.56 -22.69 4.17
C MET A 1 14.97 -21.48 3.48
N ILE A 2 14.98 -20.32 4.13
CA ILE A 2 14.60 -19.06 3.46
C ILE A 2 15.85 -18.67 2.67
N GLU A 3 15.77 -18.62 1.34
CA GLU A 3 16.83 -18.01 0.55
C GLU A 3 16.93 -16.54 0.98
N GLU A 4 18.12 -16.10 1.38
CA GLU A 4 18.33 -14.74 1.87
C GLU A 4 17.81 -13.73 0.83
N GLY A 5 16.88 -12.87 1.25
CA GLY A 5 16.29 -11.84 0.38
C GLY A 5 14.96 -12.20 -0.29
N GLU A 6 14.37 -13.37 -0.05
CA GLU A 6 13.03 -13.68 -0.57
C GLU A 6 11.91 -13.13 0.32
N GLY A 7 10.92 -12.47 -0.29
CA GLY A 7 9.70 -12.03 0.41
C GLY A 7 8.74 -13.17 0.72
N ILE A 8 7.91 -13.00 1.77
CA ILE A 8 6.88 -14.00 2.11
C ILE A 8 5.98 -14.30 0.92
N CYS A 9 5.65 -13.30 0.11
CA CYS A 9 4.82 -13.46 -1.08
C CYS A 9 5.47 -14.25 -2.21
N GLN A 10 6.80 -14.39 -2.19
CA GLN A 10 7.57 -15.09 -3.21
C GLN A 10 7.81 -16.56 -2.85
N LYS A 11 7.57 -16.99 -1.60
CA LYS A 11 7.79 -18.38 -1.19
C LYS A 11 7.10 -19.38 -2.12
N ASN A 12 7.74 -20.54 -2.32
CA ASN A 12 7.26 -21.57 -3.23
C ASN A 12 5.79 -21.98 -2.98
N THR A 13 5.36 -22.04 -1.72
CA THR A 13 3.95 -22.33 -1.36
C THR A 13 2.95 -21.41 -2.06
N TRP A 14 3.28 -20.13 -2.21
CA TRP A 14 2.42 -19.16 -2.88
C TRP A 14 2.57 -19.18 -4.39
N ARG A 15 3.77 -19.48 -4.91
CA ARG A 15 3.96 -19.70 -6.36
C ARG A 15 3.14 -20.90 -6.84
N GLU A 16 3.12 -21.97 -6.06
CA GLU A 16 2.30 -23.15 -6.35
C GLU A 16 0.81 -22.86 -6.26
N ALA A 17 0.37 -22.13 -5.22
CA ALA A 17 -1.01 -21.66 -5.12
C ALA A 17 -1.43 -20.84 -6.36
N ALA A 18 -0.58 -19.90 -6.79
CA ALA A 18 -0.80 -19.11 -7.99
C ALA A 18 -0.91 -19.98 -9.26
N ARG A 19 -0.05 -21.00 -9.41
CA ARG A 19 -0.10 -21.96 -10.53
C ARG A 19 -1.38 -22.80 -10.53
N ARG A 20 -1.95 -23.07 -9.36
CA ARG A 20 -3.25 -23.74 -9.20
C ARG A 20 -4.45 -22.80 -9.40
N GLY A 21 -4.22 -21.52 -9.66
CA GLY A 21 -5.26 -20.52 -9.80
C GLY A 21 -5.95 -20.17 -8.47
N GLU A 22 -5.28 -20.41 -7.34
CA GLU A 22 -5.78 -20.02 -6.02
C GLU A 22 -5.69 -18.51 -5.82
N GLU A 23 -6.56 -18.00 -4.96
CA GLU A 23 -6.61 -16.56 -4.65
C GLU A 23 -5.46 -16.18 -3.71
N LEU A 24 -4.57 -15.32 -4.18
CA LEU A 24 -3.45 -14.86 -3.38
C LEU A 24 -3.87 -13.73 -2.42
N PRO A 25 -3.32 -13.69 -1.19
CA PRO A 25 -3.71 -12.70 -0.19
C PRO A 25 -3.56 -11.24 -0.62
N TRP A 26 -2.55 -10.93 -1.44
CA TRP A 26 -2.19 -9.56 -1.83
C TRP A 26 -2.76 -9.12 -3.18
N ASP A 27 -3.40 -10.00 -3.94
CA ASP A 27 -3.87 -9.70 -5.29
C ASP A 27 -5.27 -9.06 -5.27
N SER A 28 -5.48 -8.02 -6.07
CA SER A 28 -6.78 -7.35 -6.26
C SER A 28 -7.49 -7.75 -7.56
N ARG A 29 -6.82 -8.45 -8.49
CA ARG A 29 -7.34 -8.82 -9.83
C ARG A 29 -8.69 -9.56 -9.78
N LEU A 30 -8.90 -10.40 -8.79
CA LEU A 30 -10.11 -11.21 -8.68
C LEU A 30 -11.36 -10.43 -8.23
N GLY A 31 -11.20 -9.28 -7.57
CA GLY A 31 -12.35 -8.42 -7.21
C GLY A 31 -13.02 -7.81 -8.45
N TYR A 32 -12.26 -7.63 -9.53
CA TYR A 32 -12.75 -7.11 -10.80
C TYR A 32 -13.28 -8.20 -11.75
N GLU A 33 -12.67 -9.40 -11.75
CA GLU A 33 -12.99 -10.45 -12.71
C GLU A 33 -14.16 -11.35 -12.28
N ARG A 34 -14.35 -11.61 -10.99
CA ARG A 34 -15.53 -12.33 -10.48
C ARG A 34 -16.56 -11.34 -9.98
N ARG A 35 -17.52 -10.97 -10.83
CA ARG A 35 -18.77 -10.31 -10.39
C ARG A 35 -19.40 -11.15 -9.29
N GLY A 36 -19.33 -10.69 -8.05
CA GLY A 36 -19.93 -11.36 -6.89
C GLY A 36 -18.98 -11.67 -5.74
N THR A 37 -17.66 -11.45 -5.86
CA THR A 37 -16.79 -11.47 -4.68
C THR A 37 -17.18 -10.30 -3.77
N SER A 38 -17.66 -10.58 -2.56
CA SER A 38 -18.09 -9.51 -1.66
C SER A 38 -16.89 -8.69 -1.18
N LEU A 39 -17.13 -7.39 -0.97
CA LEU A 39 -16.18 -6.44 -0.40
C LEU A 39 -15.48 -6.96 0.87
N ASP A 40 -16.24 -7.69 1.69
CA ASP A 40 -15.77 -8.27 2.95
C ASP A 40 -14.71 -9.35 2.73
N VAL A 41 -14.84 -10.16 1.67
CA VAL A 41 -13.89 -11.23 1.33
C VAL A 41 -12.56 -10.64 0.86
N THR A 42 -12.60 -9.62 0.00
CA THR A 42 -11.39 -8.90 -0.44
C THR A 42 -10.69 -8.21 0.74
N THR A 43 -11.47 -7.58 1.62
CA THR A 43 -10.94 -6.91 2.82
C THR A 43 -10.25 -7.89 3.76
N ALA A 44 -10.90 -9.01 4.11
CA ALA A 44 -10.32 -10.04 4.97
C ALA A 44 -9.04 -10.64 4.39
N ARG A 45 -9.00 -10.83 3.07
CA ARG A 45 -7.83 -11.34 2.35
C ARG A 45 -6.67 -10.34 2.41
N HIS A 46 -6.94 -9.07 2.17
CA HIS A 46 -5.93 -8.01 2.28
C HIS A 46 -5.48 -7.80 3.73
N ASP A 47 -6.34 -7.97 4.74
CA ASP A 47 -5.93 -7.95 6.14
C ASP A 47 -4.92 -9.07 6.46
N ARG A 48 -5.16 -10.27 5.92
CA ARG A 48 -4.17 -11.35 6.00
C ARG A 48 -2.86 -10.98 5.32
N ALA A 49 -2.90 -10.37 4.12
CA ALA A 49 -1.68 -9.93 3.44
C ALA A 49 -0.91 -8.88 4.25
N ARG A 50 -1.62 -7.92 4.87
CA ARG A 50 -1.00 -6.91 5.75
C ARG A 50 -0.29 -7.57 6.92
N GLY A 51 -0.94 -8.53 7.58
CA GLY A 51 -0.33 -9.31 8.66
C GLY A 51 0.92 -10.05 8.21
N LEU A 52 0.88 -10.72 7.05
CA LEU A 52 2.04 -11.40 6.49
C LEU A 52 3.18 -10.44 6.16
N CYS A 53 2.90 -9.27 5.59
CA CYS A 53 3.92 -8.28 5.27
C CYS A 53 4.66 -7.76 6.51
N GLN A 54 3.98 -7.62 7.66
CA GLN A 54 4.61 -7.17 8.91
C GLN A 54 5.75 -8.09 9.37
N CYS A 55 5.65 -9.38 9.05
CA CYS A 55 6.66 -10.39 9.39
C CYS A 55 7.64 -10.66 8.23
N CYS A 56 7.58 -9.90 7.14
CA CYS A 56 8.36 -10.16 5.94
C CYS A 56 9.81 -9.67 6.11
N PRO A 57 10.83 -10.50 5.82
CA PRO A 57 12.24 -10.11 5.99
C PRO A 57 12.64 -8.93 5.09
N VAL A 58 11.99 -8.80 3.93
CA VAL A 58 12.23 -7.73 2.94
C VAL A 58 11.20 -6.61 2.99
N LEU A 59 10.50 -6.44 4.11
CA LEU A 59 9.47 -5.40 4.28
C LEU A 59 9.99 -3.99 3.93
N GLU A 60 11.21 -3.65 4.34
CA GLU A 60 11.82 -2.34 4.03
C GLU A 60 12.07 -2.16 2.53
N ALA A 61 12.56 -3.20 1.84
CA ALA A 61 12.75 -3.15 0.39
C ALA A 61 11.41 -3.00 -0.35
N CYS A 62 10.38 -3.72 0.10
CA CYS A 62 9.02 -3.56 -0.44
C CYS A 62 8.45 -2.15 -0.20
N GLU A 63 8.74 -1.54 0.96
CA GLU A 63 8.30 -0.18 1.25
C GLU A 63 9.03 0.84 0.37
N GLN A 64 10.35 0.70 0.22
CA GLN A 64 11.13 1.56 -0.66
C GLN A 64 10.61 1.50 -2.09
N TYR A 65 10.42 0.28 -2.62
CA TYR A 65 9.82 0.08 -3.94
C TYR A 65 8.46 0.77 -4.06
N LEU A 66 7.55 0.55 -3.11
CA LEU A 66 6.23 1.17 -3.15
C LEU A 66 6.33 2.69 -3.12
N SER A 67 7.17 3.24 -2.25
CA SER A 67 7.37 4.69 -2.14
C SER A 67 7.90 5.31 -3.44
N ASP A 68 8.78 4.62 -4.15
CA ASP A 68 9.33 5.09 -5.42
C ASP A 68 8.26 5.10 -6.52
N MET A 69 7.43 4.05 -6.57
CA MET A 69 6.28 4.00 -7.49
C MET A 69 5.27 5.12 -7.20
N GLU A 70 4.94 5.37 -5.93
CA GLU A 70 4.03 6.43 -5.52
C GLU A 70 4.55 7.82 -5.89
N ARG A 71 5.85 8.09 -5.71
CA ARG A 71 6.49 9.35 -6.12
C ARG A 71 6.50 9.53 -7.63
N ALA A 72 6.65 8.43 -8.38
CA ALA A 72 6.60 8.43 -9.83
C ALA A 72 5.17 8.58 -10.38
N GLY A 73 4.15 8.63 -9.53
CA GLY A 73 2.78 8.71 -9.98
C GLY A 73 2.18 7.37 -10.39
N VAL A 74 2.79 6.25 -9.99
CA VAL A 74 2.40 4.91 -10.45
C VAL A 74 1.74 4.12 -9.32
N GLY A 75 0.48 3.77 -9.54
CA GLY A 75 -0.30 2.96 -8.60
C GLY A 75 0.07 1.49 -8.67
N VAL A 76 0.34 0.88 -7.51
CA VAL A 76 0.52 -0.57 -7.38
C VAL A 76 -0.78 -1.19 -6.88
N ASP A 77 -1.24 -2.23 -7.58
CA ASP A 77 -2.48 -2.93 -7.26
C ASP A 77 -2.29 -3.91 -6.10
N GLY A 78 -3.29 -3.96 -5.21
CA GLY A 78 -3.27 -4.83 -4.04
C GLY A 78 -2.36 -4.37 -2.89
N VAL A 79 -2.00 -5.32 -2.03
CA VAL A 79 -1.23 -5.04 -0.80
C VAL A 79 0.26 -5.30 -1.03
N ILE A 80 1.06 -4.27 -0.79
CA ILE A 80 2.53 -4.37 -0.74
C ILE A 80 3.05 -3.56 0.45
N ALA A 81 4.14 -4.02 1.06
CA ALA A 81 4.67 -3.44 2.30
C ALA A 81 3.64 -3.32 3.44
N GLY A 82 2.60 -4.17 3.43
CA GLY A 82 1.54 -4.17 4.43
C GLY A 82 0.58 -2.99 4.35
N ARG A 83 0.48 -2.33 3.20
CA ARG A 83 -0.48 -1.25 2.92
C ARG A 83 -0.89 -1.23 1.45
N TYR A 84 -1.85 -0.39 1.13
CA TYR A 84 -2.15 -0.05 -0.26
C TYR A 84 -1.24 1.08 -0.76
N SER A 85 -1.18 1.23 -2.08
CA SER A 85 -0.64 2.42 -2.75
C SER A 85 -1.49 3.65 -2.43
N ASP A 86 -0.88 4.81 -2.20
CA ASP A 86 -1.57 6.10 -2.08
C ASP A 86 -2.06 6.65 -3.42
N THR A 87 -1.59 6.04 -4.50
CA THR A 87 -1.85 6.37 -5.87
C THR A 87 -2.84 5.35 -6.46
N PRO A 88 -3.92 5.78 -7.12
CA PRO A 88 -4.88 4.85 -7.71
C PRO A 88 -4.26 4.09 -8.89
N THR A 89 -4.60 2.81 -9.03
CA THR A 89 -4.10 1.94 -10.11
C THR A 89 -4.67 2.28 -11.48
N ARG A 90 -5.81 2.98 -11.52
CA ARG A 90 -6.45 3.43 -12.75
C ARG A 90 -6.77 4.93 -12.66
N GLY A 91 -6.35 5.70 -13.66
CA GLY A 91 -6.90 7.04 -13.90
C GLY A 91 -6.16 8.22 -13.25
N TRP A 92 -4.82 8.24 -13.28
CA TRP A 92 -4.04 9.40 -12.82
C TRP A 92 -3.40 10.22 -13.94
N ASN A 93 -4.18 10.59 -14.96
CA ASN A 93 -3.65 11.33 -16.13
C ASN A 93 -3.19 12.77 -15.79
N SER A 94 -3.60 13.33 -14.65
CA SER A 94 -3.33 14.74 -14.31
C SER A 94 -3.05 15.01 -12.83
N GLY A 95 -2.65 14.01 -12.04
CA GLY A 95 -2.43 14.19 -10.60
C GLY A 95 -3.71 14.47 -9.80
N PRO A 96 -3.62 14.54 -8.45
CA PRO A 96 -4.76 14.86 -7.59
C PRO A 96 -4.96 16.38 -7.62
N LYS A 97 -6.19 16.85 -7.82
CA LYS A 97 -6.51 18.29 -7.78
C LYS A 97 -6.98 18.78 -6.41
N LYS A 98 -7.33 17.83 -5.54
CA LYS A 98 -7.89 18.04 -4.21
C LYS A 98 -7.41 16.91 -3.29
N LEU A 99 -7.39 17.19 -2.00
CA LEU A 99 -7.15 16.18 -0.99
C LEU A 99 -8.19 15.06 -1.14
N PRO A 100 -7.80 13.77 -1.03
CA PRO A 100 -8.74 12.66 -1.14
C PRO A 100 -9.89 12.79 -0.12
N PRO A 101 -11.17 12.79 -0.56
CA PRO A 101 -12.30 13.13 0.29
C PRO A 101 -12.72 12.01 1.25
N ALA A 102 -12.34 10.76 0.98
CA ALA A 102 -12.70 9.60 1.79
C ALA A 102 -11.70 8.45 1.59
N PRO A 103 -11.66 7.45 2.50
CA PRO A 103 -11.03 6.17 2.24
C PRO A 103 -11.56 5.57 0.93
N TYR A 104 -10.68 5.38 -0.05
CA TYR A 104 -11.01 4.67 -1.27
C TYR A 104 -10.51 3.23 -1.14
N GLU A 105 -11.32 2.28 -1.57
CA GLU A 105 -10.96 0.87 -1.50
C GLU A 105 -9.70 0.60 -2.34
N GLY A 106 -8.74 -0.14 -1.78
CA GLY A 106 -7.50 -0.43 -2.47
C GLY A 106 -6.54 0.76 -2.59
N GLN A 107 -6.80 1.87 -1.89
CA GLN A 107 -5.92 3.05 -1.88
C GLN A 107 -5.66 3.57 -0.46
N GLN A 108 -4.42 3.99 -0.21
CA GLN A 108 -3.99 4.62 1.03
C GLN A 108 -4.24 6.13 0.97
N THR A 109 -5.42 6.59 1.40
CA THR A 109 -5.74 8.03 1.38
C THR A 109 -5.57 8.75 2.72
N HIS A 110 -5.39 8.01 3.82
CA HIS A 110 -5.33 8.55 5.18
C HIS A 110 -4.10 8.06 5.94
N CYS A 111 -3.62 8.79 6.94
CA CYS A 111 -2.53 8.35 7.80
C CYS A 111 -2.94 7.11 8.61
N ARG A 112 -2.07 6.09 8.66
CA ARG A 112 -2.32 4.88 9.45
C ARG A 112 -2.31 5.12 10.96
N ALA A 113 -1.61 6.15 11.42
CA ALA A 113 -1.53 6.51 12.84
C ALA A 113 -2.67 7.45 13.26
N CYS A 114 -2.75 8.65 12.67
CA CYS A 114 -3.69 9.68 13.10
C CYS A 114 -5.01 9.73 12.30
N ARG A 115 -5.16 8.89 11.26
CA ARG A 115 -6.36 8.81 10.42
C ARG A 115 -6.72 10.10 9.66
N THR A 116 -5.85 11.10 9.61
CA THR A 116 -6.05 12.32 8.80
C THR A 116 -5.84 12.01 7.31
N ALA A 117 -6.66 12.60 6.43
CA ALA A 117 -6.47 12.52 4.97
C ALA A 117 -5.11 13.13 4.59
N MET A 118 -4.42 12.54 3.60
CA MET A 118 -3.09 12.95 3.19
C MET A 118 -3.02 13.21 1.70
N TRP A 119 -2.16 14.15 1.32
CA TRP A 119 -1.73 14.26 -0.06
C TRP A 119 -0.83 13.08 -0.42
N PRO A 120 -1.04 12.43 -1.58
CA PRO A 120 -0.17 11.35 -2.03
C PRO A 120 1.24 11.88 -2.33
N GLN A 121 2.24 10.99 -2.39
CA GLN A 121 3.64 11.39 -2.53
C GLN A 121 3.93 12.16 -3.82
N ALA A 122 3.27 11.79 -4.93
CA ALA A 122 3.40 12.49 -6.21
C ALA A 122 2.59 13.80 -6.31
N ALA A 123 1.90 14.24 -5.25
CA ALA A 123 1.19 15.52 -5.27
C ALA A 123 2.17 16.69 -5.43
N ASP A 124 1.82 17.61 -6.32
CA ASP A 124 2.55 18.85 -6.58
C ASP A 124 2.74 19.65 -5.26
N PRO A 125 3.98 19.96 -4.86
CA PRO A 125 4.25 20.77 -3.66
C PRO A 125 3.50 22.11 -3.62
N GLU A 126 3.32 22.79 -4.75
CA GLU A 126 2.60 24.08 -4.79
C GLU A 126 1.11 23.91 -4.47
N LEU A 127 0.51 22.84 -4.99
CA LEU A 127 -0.87 22.48 -4.69
C LEU A 127 -1.04 22.16 -3.20
N VAL A 128 -0.12 21.38 -2.63
CA VAL A 128 -0.14 21.04 -1.20
C VAL A 128 -0.07 22.31 -0.34
N ALA A 129 0.85 23.22 -0.68
CA ALA A 129 1.04 24.46 0.07
C ALA A 129 -0.20 25.37 0.02
N THR A 130 -0.90 25.41 -1.11
CA THR A 130 -2.07 26.30 -1.32
C THR A 130 -3.37 25.74 -0.75
N GLN A 131 -3.58 24.43 -0.80
CA GLN A 131 -4.82 23.80 -0.31
C GLN A 131 -4.72 23.27 1.13
N GLY A 132 -3.51 23.12 1.67
CA GLY A 132 -3.25 22.62 3.01
C GLY A 132 -3.52 21.11 3.17
N GLY A 133 -3.22 20.59 4.35
CA GLY A 133 -3.28 19.16 4.67
C GLY A 133 -1.91 18.47 4.59
N PRO A 134 -1.69 17.41 5.38
CA PRO A 134 -0.35 16.85 5.53
C PRO A 134 0.04 15.98 4.32
N ARG A 135 1.34 15.90 4.03
CA ARG A 135 1.88 15.02 3.00
C ARG A 135 2.11 13.61 3.52
N HIS A 136 1.89 12.62 2.67
CA HIS A 136 2.38 11.26 2.87
C HIS A 136 3.91 11.22 2.68
N LEU A 137 4.64 10.63 3.62
CA LEU A 137 6.11 10.49 3.56
C LEU A 137 6.59 9.03 3.36
N GLY A 138 5.66 8.12 3.09
CA GLY A 138 5.91 6.67 3.06
C GLY A 138 5.35 5.96 4.28
N GLU A 139 5.36 4.63 4.24
CA GLU A 139 4.81 3.73 5.25
C GLU A 139 3.32 3.87 5.55
N GLY A 140 2.60 4.71 4.79
CA GLY A 140 1.23 5.13 5.06
C GLY A 140 1.14 6.17 6.17
N LEU A 141 2.20 6.96 6.41
CA LEU A 141 2.27 7.93 7.50
C LEU A 141 2.38 9.38 6.99
N CYS A 142 1.67 10.28 7.66
CA CYS A 142 1.76 11.70 7.37
C CYS A 142 3.06 12.31 7.93
N GLU A 143 3.42 13.49 7.45
CA GLU A 143 4.62 14.22 7.90
C GLU A 143 4.71 14.45 9.42
N HIS A 144 3.60 14.55 10.13
CA HIS A 144 3.58 14.66 11.59
C HIS A 144 3.78 13.31 12.30
N CYS A 145 3.31 12.22 11.71
CA CYS A 145 3.35 10.88 12.30
C CYS A 145 4.62 10.12 11.93
N TYR A 146 5.18 10.37 10.75
CA TYR A 146 6.32 9.64 10.20
C TYR A 146 7.52 9.63 11.17
N PRO A 147 7.98 10.76 11.75
CA PRO A 147 9.14 10.77 12.64
C PRO A 147 8.98 9.90 13.90
N ARG A 148 7.74 9.64 14.32
CA ARG A 148 7.43 8.89 15.56
C ARG A 148 7.08 7.43 15.31
N PHE A 149 6.40 7.14 14.19
CA PHE A 149 5.79 5.84 13.95
C PHE A 149 6.42 5.04 12.82
N ALA A 150 7.33 5.63 12.03
CA ALA A 150 8.04 4.91 10.97
C ALA A 150 8.83 3.72 11.52
N ARG A 151 8.88 2.65 10.74
CA ARG A 151 9.53 1.37 11.09
C ARG A 151 11.04 1.50 11.14
N HIS A 152 11.62 2.45 10.41
CA HIS A 152 13.06 2.75 10.41
C HIS A 152 13.63 3.11 11.81
N GLY A 153 12.78 3.30 12.84
CA GLY A 153 13.19 3.48 14.24
C GLY A 153 12.90 2.32 15.20
N ARG A 154 12.34 1.19 14.74
CA ARG A 154 11.97 0.05 15.60
C ARG A 154 12.95 -1.10 15.45
N ARG A 155 13.43 -1.66 16.58
CA ARG A 155 14.07 -2.99 16.57
C ARG A 155 13.02 -4.00 16.12
N ARG A 156 13.32 -4.74 15.05
CA ARG A 156 12.44 -5.79 14.53
C ARG A 156 12.27 -6.90 15.56
N CYS A 157 11.15 -7.62 15.45
CA CYS A 157 10.83 -8.82 16.23
C CYS A 157 11.89 -9.91 16.05
#